data_AF-A0A381YYB0-F1
#
_entry.id   AF-A0A381YYB0-F1
#
_cell.length_a   1.000
_cell.length_b   1.000
_cell.length_c   1.000
_cell.angle_alpha   90.00
_cell.angle_beta   90.00
_cell.angle_gamma   90.00
#
_symmetry.space_group_name_H-M   'P 1'
#
loop_
_entity.id
_entity.type
_entity.pdbx_description
1 polymer ?
#
loop_
_entity_poly.entity_id
_entity_poly.type
_entity_poly.pdbx_seq_one_letter_code
_entity_poly.pdbx_strand_id
1 'polypeptide(L)'
;MMKLFLNLIFLIFAHIAHSQPLFEGVGEREDWLGTYYKGKKMGFTKSKTRWGPEGIVMDSTVFFKIRSKSIDQSTIIKQKTRLSPDLKLSSFSLLQEISGHRQQVEGKMEGNELHYRTKSLGYDKKKTVKLTEKTATSSTFLINLVSERLKVGQHGELRLFMEPLQLMVDLEYKVLRQETLQYEGKSRDTFVIRQRFSGMESMIWVAHDGTVYRESTNMGFESFKERPQVAQKIDEAITLSSIITMSLVKPNRPVPRPKNTYDLVYRIYPVSSPEVIPEDHRQKIIKVEKQEDGNYITTLRIKSEPKKMDRTGQKKDETEQDPKYLEETAEVQSRHKMIQALARELSADGKSKWQLAKDINLWVHLNL
;
A
#
# COMPACT_ATOMS: atom_id res chain seq x y z
N MET A 1 -9.87 -2.23 -5.25
CA MET A 1 -9.77 -1.23 -4.15
C MET A 1 -8.65 -1.55 -3.17
N MET A 2 -8.52 -2.77 -2.64
CA MET A 2 -7.45 -3.12 -1.68
C MET A 2 -6.03 -2.83 -2.21
N LYS A 3 -5.71 -3.18 -3.48
CA LYS A 3 -4.45 -2.80 -4.11
C LYS A 3 -4.26 -1.28 -4.21
N LEU A 4 -5.31 -0.51 -4.48
CA LEU A 4 -5.24 0.96 -4.57
C LEU A 4 -4.89 1.58 -3.19
N PHE A 5 -5.53 1.08 -2.13
CA PHE A 5 -5.22 1.47 -0.74
C PHE A 5 -3.80 1.04 -0.33
N LEU A 6 -3.38 -0.16 -0.72
CA LEU A 6 -2.03 -0.68 -0.44
C LEU A 6 -0.94 0.17 -1.13
N ASN A 7 -1.20 0.64 -2.36
CA ASN A 7 -0.31 1.56 -3.07
C ASN A 7 -0.27 2.95 -2.45
N LEU A 8 -1.41 3.44 -1.98
CA LEU A 8 -1.48 4.70 -1.29
C LEU A 8 -0.58 4.61 -0.05
N ILE A 9 -0.82 3.60 0.80
CA ILE A 9 -0.04 3.28 2.02
C ILE A 9 1.47 3.11 1.73
N PHE A 10 1.86 2.69 0.52
CA PHE A 10 3.27 2.55 0.14
C PHE A 10 4.01 3.87 -0.08
N LEU A 11 3.34 4.89 -0.62
CA LEU A 11 3.92 6.22 -0.92
C LEU A 11 4.13 7.10 0.31
N ILE A 12 3.96 6.55 1.50
CA ILE A 12 3.67 7.35 2.69
C ILE A 12 4.69 7.13 3.81
N PHE A 13 5.49 6.08 3.72
CA PHE A 13 6.39 5.71 4.81
C PHE A 13 7.81 5.59 4.33
N ALA A 14 8.34 6.64 3.73
CA ALA A 14 9.74 6.68 3.35
C ALA A 14 10.30 8.09 3.63
N HIS A 15 10.65 8.41 4.88
CA HIS A 15 11.25 9.72 5.17
C HIS A 15 12.51 9.62 6.05
N ILE A 16 13.48 10.48 5.69
CA ILE A 16 14.72 10.90 6.39
C ILE A 16 15.87 9.88 6.17
N ALA A 17 17.15 10.20 5.88
CA ALA A 17 18.00 11.31 6.35
C ALA A 17 19.49 11.44 5.79
N HIS A 18 20.39 12.21 6.46
CA HIS A 18 21.63 12.83 5.92
C HIS A 18 22.95 12.02 5.74
N SER A 19 23.96 12.63 5.09
CA SER A 19 25.29 12.07 4.78
C SER A 19 26.46 12.57 5.65
N GLN A 20 26.17 13.31 6.73
CA GLN A 20 26.96 13.29 7.98
C GLN A 20 26.11 12.51 9.01
N PRO A 21 26.57 12.19 10.25
CA PRO A 21 25.76 11.35 11.14
C PRO A 21 24.35 11.89 11.16
N LEU A 22 23.45 10.98 10.82
CA LEU A 22 22.09 11.24 10.35
C LEU A 22 21.36 12.31 11.18
N PHE A 23 21.74 12.32 12.46
CA PHE A 23 21.26 13.11 13.55
C PHE A 23 22.46 13.44 14.47
N GLU A 24 23.21 14.51 14.16
CA GLU A 24 24.20 15.05 15.10
C GLU A 24 23.56 16.05 16.08
N GLY A 25 24.01 16.01 17.33
CA GLY A 25 23.56 16.92 18.37
C GLY A 25 22.07 16.83 18.65
N VAL A 26 21.42 17.98 18.79
CA VAL A 26 19.97 18.10 18.97
C VAL A 26 19.42 18.89 17.79
N GLY A 27 18.34 18.40 17.20
CA GLY A 27 17.73 19.08 16.07
C GLY A 27 16.33 18.61 15.73
N GLU A 28 15.75 19.33 14.77
CA GLU A 28 14.40 19.11 14.27
C GLU A 28 14.37 19.34 12.76
N ARG A 29 13.57 18.54 12.06
CA ARG A 29 13.24 18.74 10.65
C ARG A 29 11.78 18.45 10.38
N GLU A 30 11.17 19.27 9.52
CA GLU A 30 9.82 19.04 9.02
C GLU A 30 9.84 18.93 7.50
N ASP A 31 9.22 17.88 6.97
CA ASP A 31 9.13 17.55 5.55
C ASP A 31 7.65 17.40 5.15
N TRP A 32 7.30 17.93 3.98
CA TRP A 32 5.97 17.85 3.41
C TRP A 32 6.05 17.32 1.99
N LEU A 33 5.22 16.32 1.69
CA LEU A 33 4.99 15.82 0.35
C LEU A 33 3.53 16.05 -0.05
N GLY A 34 3.30 16.66 -1.21
CA GLY A 34 1.99 16.67 -1.85
C GLY A 34 1.82 15.40 -2.67
N THR A 35 0.70 14.69 -2.52
CA THR A 35 0.44 13.44 -3.24
C THR A 35 -0.64 13.61 -4.31
N TYR A 36 -0.37 13.02 -5.45
CA TYR A 36 -1.10 13.18 -6.69
C TYR A 36 -1.43 11.81 -7.29
N TYR A 37 -2.57 11.75 -7.96
CA TYR A 37 -2.91 10.64 -8.85
C TYR A 37 -3.10 11.18 -10.26
N LYS A 38 -2.19 10.81 -11.17
CA LYS A 38 -2.17 11.24 -12.59
C LYS A 38 -2.39 12.76 -12.72
N GLY A 39 -1.60 13.53 -11.99
CA GLY A 39 -1.60 14.99 -11.99
C GLY A 39 -2.67 15.67 -11.11
N LYS A 40 -3.64 14.94 -10.57
CA LYS A 40 -4.63 15.52 -9.63
C LYS A 40 -4.18 15.33 -8.18
N LYS A 41 -4.04 16.43 -7.44
CA LYS A 41 -3.72 16.39 -6.01
C LYS A 41 -4.85 15.72 -5.24
N MET A 42 -4.51 14.79 -4.36
CA MET A 42 -5.48 14.04 -3.57
C MET A 42 -5.17 14.03 -2.08
N GLY A 43 -4.00 14.50 -1.68
CA GLY A 43 -3.57 14.46 -0.30
C GLY A 43 -2.14 14.93 -0.08
N PHE A 44 -1.64 14.66 1.11
CA PHE A 44 -0.28 14.99 1.51
C PHE A 44 0.23 14.05 2.61
N THR A 45 1.55 14.06 2.76
CA THR A 45 2.25 13.51 3.91
C THR A 45 3.05 14.61 4.57
N LYS A 46 2.94 14.71 5.89
CA LYS A 46 3.74 15.55 6.77
C LYS A 46 4.58 14.64 7.64
N SER A 47 5.88 14.91 7.72
CA SER A 47 6.78 14.26 8.68
C SER A 47 7.52 15.31 9.48
N LYS A 48 7.53 15.17 10.80
CA LYS A 48 8.34 15.99 11.70
C LYS A 48 9.22 15.06 12.53
N THR A 49 10.52 15.24 12.42
CA THR A 49 11.48 14.40 13.14
C THR A 49 12.36 15.24 14.02
N ARG A 50 12.53 14.76 15.25
CA ARG A 50 13.34 15.37 16.28
C ARG A 50 14.36 14.36 16.75
N TRP A 51 15.58 14.80 16.95
CA TRP A 51 16.67 13.96 17.42
C TRP A 51 17.44 14.63 18.55
N GLY A 52 18.05 13.80 19.39
CA GLY A 52 18.85 14.21 20.52
C GLY A 52 19.54 13.00 21.18
N PRO A 53 20.14 13.19 22.36
CA PRO A 53 20.89 12.13 23.06
C PRO A 53 20.02 10.91 23.42
N GLU A 54 18.72 11.12 23.62
CA GLU A 54 17.75 10.06 23.96
C GLU A 54 17.27 9.25 22.74
N GLY A 55 17.71 9.60 21.52
CA GLY A 55 17.29 8.98 20.28
C GLY A 55 16.41 9.89 19.42
N ILE A 56 15.51 9.28 18.64
CA ILE A 56 14.75 9.97 17.59
C ILE A 56 13.25 9.79 17.80
N VAL A 57 12.50 10.87 17.56
CA VAL A 57 11.04 10.86 17.55
C VAL A 57 10.55 11.38 16.21
N MET A 58 9.80 10.55 15.48
CA MET A 58 9.20 10.87 14.20
C MET A 58 7.69 10.95 14.35
N ASP A 59 7.09 12.10 14.06
CA ASP A 59 5.65 12.28 13.92
C ASP A 59 5.30 12.36 12.43
N SER A 60 4.51 11.42 11.93
CA SER A 60 3.97 11.46 10.58
C SER A 60 2.46 11.67 10.58
N THR A 61 1.98 12.44 9.62
CA THR A 61 0.57 12.60 9.32
C THR A 61 0.36 12.43 7.84
N VAL A 62 -0.65 11.67 7.52
CA VAL A 62 -0.97 11.23 6.19
C VAL A 62 -2.41 11.57 5.99
N PHE A 63 -2.72 12.25 4.89
CA PHE A 63 -4.07 12.66 4.59
C PHE A 63 -4.38 12.43 3.12
N PHE A 64 -5.49 11.77 2.82
CA PHE A 64 -6.07 11.77 1.48
C PHE A 64 -7.57 11.93 1.52
N LYS A 65 -8.09 12.46 0.42
CA LYS A 65 -9.51 12.62 0.20
C LYS A 65 -9.90 12.11 -1.18
N ILE A 66 -10.86 11.19 -1.22
CA ILE A 66 -11.48 10.67 -2.44
C ILE A 66 -12.99 10.91 -2.31
N ARG A 67 -13.60 11.52 -3.33
CA ARG A 67 -15.04 11.76 -3.37
C ARG A 67 -15.77 10.64 -4.11
N SER A 68 -16.72 9.99 -3.47
CA SER A 68 -17.70 9.13 -4.14
C SER A 68 -19.00 9.91 -4.39
N LYS A 69 -19.85 9.47 -5.31
CA LYS A 69 -21.18 10.09 -5.53
C LYS A 69 -22.04 10.07 -4.27
N SER A 70 -21.84 9.09 -3.39
CA SER A 70 -22.62 8.91 -2.17
C SER A 70 -21.97 9.53 -0.93
N ILE A 71 -20.63 9.49 -0.81
CA ILE A 71 -19.91 9.85 0.43
C ILE A 71 -18.50 10.37 0.09
N ASP A 72 -18.05 11.45 0.76
CA ASP A 72 -16.63 11.86 0.78
C ASP A 72 -15.85 10.88 1.68
N GLN A 73 -14.91 10.12 1.11
CA GLN A 73 -14.03 9.23 1.85
C GLN A 73 -12.71 9.94 2.14
N SER A 74 -12.42 10.18 3.41
CA SER A 74 -11.10 10.60 3.86
C SER A 74 -10.36 9.44 4.50
N THR A 75 -9.04 9.51 4.41
CA THR A 75 -8.13 8.66 5.17
C THR A 75 -7.14 9.56 5.88
N ILE A 76 -7.07 9.41 7.20
CA ILE A 76 -6.09 10.11 8.04
C ILE A 76 -5.32 9.05 8.80
N ILE A 77 -4.00 9.08 8.68
CA ILE A 77 -3.11 8.22 9.46
C ILE A 77 -2.13 9.12 10.20
N LYS A 78 -2.10 9.05 11.52
CA LYS A 78 -1.14 9.74 12.38
C LYS A 78 -0.30 8.70 13.07
N GLN A 79 1.02 8.76 12.92
CA GLN A 79 1.93 7.84 13.57
C GLN A 79 3.04 8.59 14.30
N LYS A 80 3.31 8.20 15.54
CA LYS A 80 4.52 8.58 16.26
C LYS A 80 5.41 7.36 16.39
N THR A 81 6.61 7.41 15.81
CA THR A 81 7.65 6.38 15.93
C THR A 81 8.76 6.89 16.83
N ARG A 82 9.27 6.03 17.72
CA ARG A 82 10.43 6.33 18.58
C ARG A 82 11.54 5.34 18.29
N LEU A 83 12.75 5.86 18.05
CA LEU A 83 13.96 5.08 17.85
C LEU A 83 14.93 5.33 18.98
N SER A 84 15.67 4.30 19.37
CA SER A 84 16.84 4.43 20.23
C SER A 84 17.98 5.16 19.50
N PRO A 85 19.04 5.59 20.22
CA PRO A 85 20.21 6.23 19.61
C PRO A 85 20.90 5.39 18.53
N ASP A 86 20.79 4.06 18.57
CA ASP A 86 21.28 3.12 17.54
C ASP A 86 20.29 2.91 16.38
N LEU A 87 19.32 3.81 16.21
CA LEU A 87 18.30 3.84 15.17
C LEU A 87 17.31 2.66 15.18
N LYS A 88 17.35 1.79 16.19
CA LYS A 88 16.40 0.68 16.30
C LYS A 88 15.05 1.17 16.78
N LEU A 89 13.99 0.53 16.31
CA LEU A 89 12.64 0.77 16.80
C LEU A 89 12.56 0.52 18.30
N SER A 90 12.03 1.48 19.05
CA SER A 90 11.68 1.30 20.47
C SER A 90 10.16 1.12 20.62
N SER A 91 9.38 1.98 19.97
CA SER A 91 7.91 1.93 20.01
C SER A 91 7.28 2.73 18.88
N PHE A 92 6.01 2.47 18.63
CA PHE A 92 5.17 3.35 17.82
C PHE A 92 3.76 3.47 18.40
N SER A 93 3.11 4.59 18.11
CA SER A 93 1.67 4.75 18.29
C SER A 93 1.05 5.26 16.99
N LEU A 94 0.00 4.58 16.56
CA LEU A 94 -0.70 4.83 15.32
C LEU A 94 -2.16 5.11 15.64
N LEU A 95 -2.70 6.16 15.03
CA LEU A 95 -4.11 6.42 14.95
C LEU A 95 -4.51 6.55 13.49
N GLN A 96 -5.37 5.65 13.02
CA GLN A 96 -5.91 5.67 11.67
C GLN A 96 -7.42 5.87 11.69
N GLU A 97 -7.90 6.69 10.76
CA GLU A 97 -9.31 6.90 10.49
C GLU A 97 -9.53 6.72 8.98
N ILE A 98 -10.28 5.69 8.61
CA ILE A 98 -10.53 5.32 7.22
C ILE A 98 -12.04 5.25 7.02
N SER A 99 -12.60 6.17 6.24
CA SER A 99 -14.05 6.21 5.96
C SER A 99 -14.90 6.12 7.24
N GLY A 100 -14.56 6.91 8.27
CA GLY A 100 -15.23 6.94 9.57
C GLY A 100 -14.85 5.82 10.55
N HIS A 101 -14.10 4.81 10.12
CA HIS A 101 -13.63 3.73 10.99
C HIS A 101 -12.32 4.12 11.65
N ARG A 102 -12.37 4.31 12.97
CA ARG A 102 -11.21 4.67 13.78
C ARG A 102 -10.56 3.42 14.39
N GLN A 103 -9.24 3.33 14.23
CA GLN A 103 -8.42 2.27 14.80
C GLN A 103 -7.14 2.85 15.38
N GLN A 104 -6.73 2.32 16.53
CA GLN A 104 -5.49 2.66 17.20
C GLN A 104 -4.60 1.42 17.30
N VAL A 105 -3.31 1.57 17.00
CA VAL A 105 -2.31 0.51 17.15
C VAL A 105 -1.16 1.06 17.97
N GLU A 106 -0.81 0.38 19.06
CA GLU A 106 0.32 0.75 19.91
C GLU A 106 1.29 -0.41 19.94
N GLY A 107 2.55 -0.18 19.54
CA GLY A 107 3.59 -1.18 19.50
C GLY A 107 4.79 -0.81 20.36
N LYS A 108 5.38 -1.79 21.04
CA LYS A 108 6.60 -1.64 21.82
C LYS A 108 7.52 -2.83 21.59
N MET A 109 8.81 -2.55 21.47
CA MET A 109 9.84 -3.59 21.40
C MET A 109 10.20 -4.10 22.80
N GLU A 110 10.23 -5.41 22.95
CA GLU A 110 10.82 -6.11 24.09
C GLU A 110 11.82 -7.13 23.53
N GLY A 111 13.12 -6.81 23.64
CA GLY A 111 14.16 -7.55 22.93
C GLY A 111 13.98 -7.46 21.41
N ASN A 112 13.78 -8.60 20.76
CA ASN A 112 13.51 -8.70 19.32
C ASN A 112 12.03 -8.96 18.99
N GLU A 113 11.14 -8.87 19.97
CA GLU A 113 9.71 -9.05 19.79
C GLU A 113 8.98 -7.70 19.81
N LEU A 114 8.19 -7.47 18.78
CA LEU A 114 7.26 -6.36 18.71
C LEU A 114 5.93 -6.80 19.30
N HIS A 115 5.63 -6.34 20.50
CA HIS A 115 4.32 -6.49 21.12
C HIS A 115 3.45 -5.31 20.73
N TYR A 116 2.31 -5.56 20.10
CA TYR A 116 1.38 -4.51 19.72
C TYR A 116 -0.07 -4.81 20.10
N ARG A 117 -0.82 -3.75 20.37
CA ARG A 117 -2.24 -3.79 20.72
C ARG A 117 -3.04 -3.00 19.71
N THR A 118 -4.06 -3.62 19.15
CA THR A 118 -4.98 -3.00 18.20
C THR A 118 -6.33 -2.81 18.86
N LYS A 119 -6.82 -1.56 18.84
CA LYS A 119 -8.12 -1.16 19.37
C LYS A 119 -8.97 -0.53 18.27
N SER A 120 -10.19 -0.99 18.13
CA SER A 120 -11.25 -0.34 17.34
C SER A 120 -12.61 -0.59 18.02
N LEU A 121 -13.70 -0.11 17.44
CA LEU A 121 -15.03 -0.33 18.00
C LEU A 121 -15.33 -1.84 18.07
N GLY A 122 -15.53 -2.38 19.28
CA GLY A 122 -15.81 -3.81 19.48
C GLY A 122 -14.60 -4.74 19.38
N TYR A 123 -13.39 -4.22 19.16
CA TYR A 123 -12.18 -5.03 19.00
C TYR A 123 -11.03 -4.50 19.86
N ASP A 124 -10.43 -5.39 20.65
CA ASP A 124 -9.23 -5.11 21.43
C ASP A 124 -8.39 -6.37 21.54
N LYS A 125 -7.25 -6.40 20.84
CA LYS A 125 -6.37 -7.57 20.81
C LYS A 125 -4.91 -7.16 20.93
N LYS A 126 -4.15 -8.01 21.60
CA LYS A 126 -2.69 -7.96 21.61
C LYS A 126 -2.13 -9.06 20.71
N LYS A 127 -1.07 -8.74 19.99
CA LYS A 127 -0.33 -9.65 19.13
C LYS A 127 1.17 -9.42 19.33
N THR A 128 1.95 -10.42 18.97
CA THR A 128 3.42 -10.35 18.99
C THR A 128 3.93 -10.75 17.61
N VAL A 129 4.92 -10.01 17.11
CA VAL A 129 5.66 -10.38 15.90
C VAL A 129 7.14 -10.33 16.22
N LYS A 130 7.87 -11.38 15.85
CA LYS A 130 9.32 -11.43 16.00
C LYS A 130 9.98 -10.66 14.87
N LEU A 131 10.82 -9.68 15.21
CA LEU A 131 11.64 -8.95 14.25
C LEU A 131 13.02 -9.60 14.21
N THR A 132 13.51 -9.91 13.00
CA THR A 132 14.87 -10.39 12.78
C THR A 132 15.77 -9.25 12.31
N GLU A 133 17.07 -9.47 12.16
CA GLU A 133 18.00 -8.46 11.61
C GLU A 133 17.62 -8.01 10.19
N LYS A 134 16.95 -8.89 9.41
CA LYS A 134 16.42 -8.57 8.09
C LYS A 134 15.00 -8.00 8.12
N THR A 135 14.50 -7.64 9.30
CA THR A 135 13.17 -7.08 9.47
C THR A 135 13.26 -5.61 9.85
N ALA A 136 12.62 -4.75 9.07
CA ALA A 136 12.42 -3.35 9.38
C ALA A 136 10.93 -3.04 9.52
N THR A 137 10.60 -1.87 10.04
CA THR A 137 9.22 -1.36 9.96
C THR A 137 9.09 -0.39 8.81
N SER A 138 7.86 -0.19 8.31
CA SER A 138 7.66 0.72 7.19
C SER A 138 8.10 2.14 7.55
N SER A 139 7.95 2.58 8.80
CA SER A 139 8.42 3.92 9.20
C SER A 139 9.92 4.11 9.32
N THR A 140 10.73 3.04 9.32
CA THR A 140 12.18 3.10 9.64
C THR A 140 13.08 2.57 8.55
N PHE A 141 12.57 1.78 7.60
CA PHE A 141 13.45 1.11 6.63
C PHE A 141 14.31 2.08 5.81
N LEU A 142 13.76 3.25 5.41
CA LEU A 142 14.52 4.20 4.60
C LEU A 142 15.68 4.79 5.40
N ILE A 143 15.46 5.10 6.69
CA ILE A 143 16.49 5.57 7.61
C ILE A 143 17.62 4.55 7.69
N ASN A 144 17.30 3.27 7.83
CA ASN A 144 18.29 2.20 7.90
C ASN A 144 19.13 2.14 6.60
N LEU A 145 18.47 2.11 5.43
CA LEU A 145 19.14 2.06 4.13
C LEU A 145 20.07 3.26 3.89
N VAL A 146 19.61 4.45 4.28
CA VAL A 146 20.37 5.68 4.15
C VAL A 146 21.55 5.72 5.13
N SER A 147 21.36 5.26 6.38
CA SER A 147 22.40 5.22 7.40
C SER A 147 23.57 4.31 7.03
N GLU A 148 23.31 3.29 6.21
CA GLU A 148 24.32 2.40 5.62
C GLU A 148 25.10 3.03 4.45
N ARG A 149 24.79 4.29 4.11
CA ARG A 149 25.32 5.08 2.99
C ARG A 149 24.98 4.47 1.63
N LEU A 150 23.97 5.06 0.98
CA LEU A 150 23.52 4.66 -0.35
C LEU A 150 24.65 4.71 -1.39
N LYS A 151 24.76 3.62 -2.17
CA LYS A 151 25.66 3.52 -3.31
C LYS A 151 24.90 3.05 -4.55
N VAL A 152 25.23 3.62 -5.72
CA VAL A 152 24.68 3.14 -6.98
C VAL A 152 25.02 1.65 -7.18
N GLY A 153 24.02 0.85 -7.53
CA GLY A 153 24.14 -0.61 -7.67
C GLY A 153 23.82 -1.40 -6.40
N GLN A 154 23.76 -0.75 -5.23
CA GLN A 154 23.32 -1.38 -3.99
C GLN A 154 21.90 -1.93 -4.14
N HIS A 155 21.68 -3.15 -3.66
CA HIS A 155 20.38 -3.82 -3.69
C HIS A 155 20.29 -4.79 -2.53
N GLY A 156 19.06 -5.18 -2.18
CA GLY A 156 18.82 -6.16 -1.15
C GLY A 156 17.34 -6.46 -0.98
N GLU A 157 17.09 -7.38 -0.07
CA GLU A 157 15.77 -7.83 0.34
C GLU A 157 15.62 -7.67 1.84
N LEU A 158 14.47 -7.16 2.27
CA LEU A 158 14.14 -6.99 3.67
C LEU A 158 12.66 -7.26 3.91
N ARG A 159 12.32 -7.79 5.08
CA ARG A 159 10.91 -7.94 5.48
C ARG A 159 10.46 -6.66 6.16
N LEU A 160 9.38 -6.07 5.68
CA LEU A 160 8.74 -4.92 6.30
C LEU A 160 7.55 -5.37 7.13
N PHE A 161 7.53 -5.01 8.41
CA PHE A 161 6.29 -4.92 9.15
C PHE A 161 5.61 -3.60 8.81
N MET A 162 4.46 -3.66 8.13
CA MET A 162 3.68 -2.49 7.75
C MET A 162 2.76 -2.09 8.91
N GLU A 163 3.15 -1.12 9.74
CA GLU A 163 2.42 -0.76 10.96
C GLU A 163 0.93 -0.47 10.74
N PRO A 164 0.51 0.31 9.71
CA PRO A 164 -0.91 0.58 9.47
C PRO A 164 -1.74 -0.65 9.11
N LEU A 165 -1.09 -1.65 8.52
CA LEU A 165 -1.74 -2.84 8.00
C LEU A 165 -1.52 -4.08 8.90
N GLN A 166 -0.63 -3.98 9.88
CA GLN A 166 -0.23 -5.06 10.80
C GLN A 166 0.17 -6.35 10.06
N LEU A 167 0.84 -6.22 8.92
CA LEU A 167 1.22 -7.35 8.08
C LEU A 167 2.69 -7.27 7.66
N MET A 168 3.28 -8.45 7.50
CA MET A 168 4.63 -8.61 6.99
C MET A 168 4.61 -8.67 5.47
N VAL A 169 5.44 -7.86 4.81
CA VAL A 169 5.69 -7.94 3.36
C VAL A 169 7.17 -8.09 3.09
N ASP A 170 7.51 -8.74 1.98
CA ASP A 170 8.88 -8.76 1.48
C ASP A 170 9.10 -7.55 0.55
N LEU A 171 10.14 -6.77 0.83
CA LEU A 171 10.56 -5.61 0.06
C LEU A 171 11.90 -5.90 -0.62
N GLU A 172 11.93 -5.80 -1.93
CA GLU A 172 13.16 -5.72 -2.72
C GLU A 172 13.48 -4.25 -3.00
N TYR A 173 14.74 -3.86 -2.88
CA TYR A 173 15.18 -2.50 -3.26
C TYR A 173 16.43 -2.54 -4.13
N LYS A 174 16.59 -1.52 -4.98
CA LYS A 174 17.80 -1.28 -5.76
C LYS A 174 18.05 0.21 -5.96
N VAL A 175 19.24 0.67 -5.59
CA VAL A 175 19.73 2.03 -5.87
C VAL A 175 20.18 2.05 -7.33
N LEU A 176 19.41 2.68 -8.20
CA LEU A 176 19.62 2.61 -9.64
C LEU A 176 20.70 3.56 -10.14
N ARG A 177 20.64 4.82 -9.71
CA ARG A 177 21.46 5.92 -10.22
C ARG A 177 21.43 7.11 -9.27
N GLN A 178 22.31 8.07 -9.53
CA GLN A 178 22.16 9.44 -9.03
C GLN A 178 21.47 10.29 -10.10
N GLU A 179 20.69 11.26 -9.65
CA GLU A 179 19.94 12.19 -10.48
C GLU A 179 19.88 13.55 -9.78
N THR A 180 20.18 14.62 -10.51
CA THR A 180 20.07 15.99 -10.00
C THR A 180 18.68 16.53 -10.34
N LEU A 181 17.90 16.84 -9.31
CA LEU A 181 16.58 17.44 -9.44
C LEU A 181 16.65 18.96 -9.23
N GLN A 182 15.74 19.69 -9.87
CA GLN A 182 15.51 21.11 -9.56
C GLN A 182 14.38 21.22 -8.53
N TYR A 183 14.68 21.84 -7.38
CA TYR A 183 13.70 22.12 -6.34
C TYR A 183 13.89 23.54 -5.83
N GLU A 184 12.82 24.35 -5.91
CA GLU A 184 12.84 25.78 -5.52
C GLU A 184 14.01 26.57 -6.15
N GLY A 185 14.29 26.30 -7.43
CA GLY A 185 15.36 26.97 -8.17
C GLY A 185 16.78 26.54 -7.77
N LYS A 186 16.91 25.48 -6.96
CA LYS A 186 18.21 24.92 -6.57
C LYS A 186 18.34 23.49 -7.04
N SER A 187 19.54 23.15 -7.53
CA SER A 187 19.92 21.76 -7.82
C SER A 187 20.01 20.95 -6.53
N ARG A 188 19.52 19.71 -6.59
CA ARG A 188 19.50 18.74 -5.50
C ARG A 188 19.93 17.38 -6.02
N ASP A 189 21.05 16.89 -5.50
CA ASP A 189 21.52 15.56 -5.85
C ASP A 189 20.76 14.50 -5.07
N THR A 190 20.20 13.54 -5.80
CA THR A 190 19.36 12.48 -5.25
C THR A 190 19.80 11.12 -5.78
N PHE A 191 19.60 10.09 -4.97
CA PHE A 191 19.59 8.71 -5.43
C PHE A 191 18.18 8.31 -5.84
N VAL A 192 18.11 7.57 -6.94
CA VAL A 192 16.86 6.97 -7.39
C VAL A 192 16.84 5.52 -6.92
N ILE A 193 15.98 5.23 -5.95
CA ILE A 193 15.80 3.89 -5.39
C ILE A 193 14.53 3.29 -5.99
N ARG A 194 14.67 2.14 -6.65
CA ARG A 194 13.54 1.30 -7.06
C ARG A 194 13.18 0.36 -5.92
N GLN A 195 11.88 0.19 -5.68
CA GLN A 195 11.37 -0.72 -4.68
C GLN A 195 10.29 -1.63 -5.27
N ARG A 196 10.25 -2.88 -4.83
CA ARG A 196 9.20 -3.84 -5.17
C ARG A 196 8.69 -4.54 -3.92
N PHE A 197 7.38 -4.64 -3.80
CA PHE A 197 6.73 -5.47 -2.78
C PHE A 197 5.33 -5.84 -3.28
N SER A 198 4.89 -7.09 -3.05
CA SER A 198 3.53 -7.54 -3.39
C SER A 198 3.09 -7.22 -4.84
N GLY A 199 4.03 -7.29 -5.80
CA GLY A 199 3.79 -7.00 -7.22
C GLY A 199 3.60 -5.51 -7.57
N MET A 200 3.87 -4.61 -6.63
CA MET A 200 3.87 -3.16 -6.83
C MET A 200 5.31 -2.67 -6.97
N GLU A 201 5.51 -1.67 -7.82
CA GLU A 201 6.80 -1.04 -8.03
C GLU A 201 6.71 0.46 -7.78
N SER A 202 7.66 0.99 -7.00
CA SER A 202 7.84 2.43 -6.82
C SER A 202 9.28 2.85 -7.08
N MET A 203 9.42 4.16 -7.27
CA MET A 203 10.68 4.87 -7.35
C MET A 203 10.68 5.99 -6.32
N ILE A 204 11.76 6.14 -5.57
CA ILE A 204 11.98 7.21 -4.60
C ILE A 204 13.24 7.98 -4.98
N TRP A 205 13.14 9.30 -5.04
CA TRP A 205 14.26 10.21 -5.19
C TRP A 205 14.61 10.77 -3.81
N VAL A 206 15.70 10.25 -3.25
CA VAL A 206 16.15 10.55 -1.89
C VAL A 206 17.51 11.20 -1.94
N ALA A 207 17.66 12.37 -1.34
CA ALA A 207 18.95 13.03 -1.27
C ALA A 207 19.93 12.28 -0.35
N HIS A 208 21.21 12.62 -0.43
CA HIS A 208 22.21 12.22 0.57
C HIS A 208 21.78 12.55 2.00
N ASP A 209 21.06 13.68 2.08
CA ASP A 209 20.41 14.30 3.22
C ASP A 209 19.12 13.52 3.67
N GLY A 210 18.71 12.54 2.85
CA GLY A 210 17.56 11.64 2.97
C GLY A 210 16.21 12.31 3.11
N THR A 211 16.17 13.59 2.81
CA THR A 211 14.98 14.24 2.29
C THR A 211 14.54 13.48 1.05
N VAL A 212 13.26 13.10 1.05
CA VAL A 212 12.59 12.62 -0.15
C VAL A 212 12.06 13.81 -0.92
N TYR A 213 12.45 13.90 -2.18
CA TYR A 213 12.05 14.96 -3.10
C TYR A 213 10.91 14.54 -4.02
N ARG A 214 10.88 13.25 -4.36
CA ARG A 214 9.86 12.68 -5.24
C ARG A 214 9.65 11.21 -4.93
N GLU A 215 8.41 10.76 -5.08
CA GLU A 215 8.05 9.34 -5.14
C GLU A 215 7.12 9.12 -6.32
N SER A 216 7.16 7.93 -6.92
CA SER A 216 6.23 7.55 -7.98
C SER A 216 5.96 6.06 -7.96
N THR A 217 4.78 5.64 -8.41
CA THR A 217 4.44 4.23 -8.62
C THR A 217 4.11 3.94 -10.07
N ASN A 218 4.22 2.67 -10.47
CA ASN A 218 3.76 2.17 -11.76
C ASN A 218 2.23 2.27 -11.97
N MET A 219 1.46 2.71 -10.97
CA MET A 219 0.01 2.92 -11.03
C MET A 219 -0.40 4.38 -11.22
N GLY A 220 0.57 5.29 -11.38
CA GLY A 220 0.33 6.70 -11.67
C GLY A 220 0.07 7.56 -10.42
N PHE A 221 0.48 7.08 -9.25
CA PHE A 221 0.59 7.94 -8.08
C PHE A 221 1.98 8.57 -8.02
N GLU A 222 2.04 9.82 -7.58
CA GLU A 222 3.28 10.56 -7.41
C GLU A 222 3.19 11.43 -6.15
N SER A 223 4.31 11.55 -5.44
CA SER A 223 4.46 12.50 -4.33
C SER A 223 5.63 13.44 -4.63
N PHE A 224 5.50 14.71 -4.30
CA PHE A 224 6.56 15.72 -4.51
C PHE A 224 6.79 16.51 -3.25
N LYS A 225 8.06 16.82 -2.95
CA LYS A 225 8.39 17.75 -1.86
C LYS A 225 7.78 19.11 -2.16
N GLU A 226 7.10 19.65 -1.18
CA GLU A 226 6.34 20.89 -1.31
C GLU A 226 6.42 21.71 -0.02
N ARG A 227 6.11 23.01 -0.11
CA ARG A 227 5.88 23.82 1.08
C ARG A 227 4.57 23.41 1.77
N PRO A 228 4.45 23.62 3.10
CA PRO A 228 3.25 23.24 3.85
C PRO A 228 1.95 23.78 3.23
N GLN A 229 1.94 25.04 2.80
CA GLN A 229 0.76 25.69 2.23
C GLN A 229 0.36 25.10 0.88
N VAL A 230 1.33 24.63 0.09
CA VAL A 230 1.09 24.02 -1.22
C VAL A 230 0.62 22.58 -1.04
N ALA A 231 1.28 21.80 -0.17
CA ALA A 231 0.93 20.40 0.09
C ALA A 231 -0.51 20.24 0.60
N GLN A 232 -0.94 21.12 1.50
CA GLN A 232 -2.28 21.05 2.10
C GLN A 232 -3.40 21.55 1.18
N LYS A 233 -3.08 22.32 0.14
CA LYS A 233 -4.07 22.92 -0.74
C LYS A 233 -4.61 21.89 -1.73
N ILE A 234 -5.82 21.38 -1.48
CA ILE A 234 -6.54 20.46 -2.37
C ILE A 234 -7.71 21.23 -3.00
N ASP A 235 -7.51 21.71 -4.23
CA ASP A 235 -8.50 22.55 -4.93
C ASP A 235 -9.75 21.76 -5.35
N GLU A 236 -9.57 20.55 -5.86
CA GLU A 236 -10.66 19.65 -6.26
C GLU A 236 -10.40 18.25 -5.70
N ALA A 237 -11.35 17.72 -4.92
CA ALA A 237 -11.26 16.34 -4.45
C ALA A 237 -11.37 15.38 -5.64
N ILE A 238 -10.39 14.49 -5.79
CA ILE A 238 -10.46 13.45 -6.82
C ILE A 238 -11.67 12.55 -6.59
N THR A 239 -12.47 12.29 -7.63
CA THR A 239 -13.61 11.39 -7.47
C THR A 239 -13.21 9.94 -7.70
N LEU A 240 -13.85 8.99 -7.01
CA LEU A 240 -13.67 7.55 -7.25
C LEU A 240 -13.98 7.20 -8.72
N SER A 241 -14.99 7.84 -9.30
CA SER A 241 -15.29 7.71 -10.73
C SER A 241 -14.14 8.21 -11.60
N SER A 242 -13.46 9.30 -11.22
CA SER A 242 -12.25 9.76 -11.91
C SER A 242 -11.15 8.73 -11.81
N ILE A 243 -10.88 8.18 -10.62
CA ILE A 243 -9.86 7.13 -10.43
C ILE A 243 -10.15 5.93 -11.35
N ILE A 244 -11.38 5.42 -11.32
CA ILE A 244 -11.80 4.29 -12.17
C ILE A 244 -11.56 4.66 -13.64
N THR A 245 -12.12 5.80 -14.10
CA THR A 245 -12.03 6.25 -15.49
C THR A 245 -10.59 6.44 -15.95
N MET A 246 -9.76 7.01 -15.10
CA MET A 246 -8.34 7.28 -15.37
C MET A 246 -7.53 5.98 -15.37
N SER A 247 -7.94 4.94 -14.63
CA SER A 247 -7.30 3.62 -14.65
C SER A 247 -7.75 2.70 -15.80
N LEU A 248 -8.79 3.07 -16.57
CA LEU A 248 -9.32 2.21 -17.63
C LEU A 248 -8.32 2.05 -18.77
N VAL A 249 -7.98 0.79 -19.08
CA VAL A 249 -7.39 0.42 -20.37
C VAL A 249 -8.53 0.31 -21.38
N LYS A 250 -8.71 1.32 -22.22
CA LYS A 250 -9.77 1.35 -23.22
C LYS A 250 -9.34 0.56 -24.47
N PRO A 251 -10.17 -0.36 -24.98
CA PRO A 251 -9.86 -1.01 -26.25
C PRO A 251 -9.93 0.02 -27.38
N ASN A 252 -9.01 -0.07 -28.33
CA ASN A 252 -9.01 0.78 -29.51
C ASN A 252 -10.12 0.44 -30.52
N ARG A 253 -10.83 -0.67 -30.29
CA ARG A 253 -11.97 -1.13 -31.10
C ARG A 253 -13.10 -1.59 -30.16
N PRO A 254 -14.37 -1.33 -30.50
CA PRO A 254 -15.50 -1.88 -29.76
C PRO A 254 -15.44 -3.42 -29.73
N VAL A 255 -15.78 -4.01 -28.57
CA VAL A 255 -15.92 -5.46 -28.45
C VAL A 255 -17.17 -5.89 -29.21
N PRO A 256 -17.08 -6.75 -30.24
CA PRO A 256 -18.25 -7.24 -30.94
C PRO A 256 -19.14 -8.05 -29.98
N ARG A 257 -20.46 -7.82 -30.02
CA ARG A 257 -21.47 -8.56 -29.25
C ARG A 257 -21.05 -8.79 -27.78
N PRO A 258 -20.79 -7.72 -26.98
CA PRO A 258 -20.12 -7.83 -25.69
C PRO A 258 -20.85 -8.74 -24.67
N LYS A 259 -22.18 -8.91 -24.79
CA LYS A 259 -22.97 -9.82 -23.94
C LYS A 259 -22.71 -11.32 -24.23
N ASN A 260 -22.18 -11.64 -25.41
CA ASN A 260 -22.00 -13.02 -25.91
C ASN A 260 -20.53 -13.35 -26.19
N THR A 261 -19.60 -12.48 -25.81
CA THR A 261 -18.17 -12.66 -26.03
C THR A 261 -17.53 -13.13 -24.72
N TYR A 262 -17.04 -14.38 -24.72
CA TYR A 262 -16.53 -15.06 -23.52
C TYR A 262 -15.03 -15.37 -23.59
N ASP A 263 -14.39 -15.10 -24.72
CA ASP A 263 -12.96 -15.32 -24.95
C ASP A 263 -12.45 -14.17 -25.81
N LEU A 264 -11.46 -13.45 -25.30
CA LEU A 264 -10.90 -12.26 -25.92
C LEU A 264 -9.40 -12.36 -25.93
N VAL A 265 -8.81 -12.04 -27.08
CA VAL A 265 -7.37 -11.84 -27.19
C VAL A 265 -7.11 -10.36 -27.40
N TYR A 266 -6.43 -9.74 -26.44
CA TYR A 266 -6.04 -8.34 -26.51
C TYR A 266 -4.55 -8.20 -26.67
N ARG A 267 -4.14 -7.14 -27.37
CA ARG A 267 -2.76 -6.69 -27.42
C ARG A 267 -2.68 -5.35 -26.72
N ILE A 268 -1.86 -5.26 -25.68
CA ILE A 268 -1.65 -4.04 -24.90
C ILE A 268 -0.27 -3.48 -25.22
N TYR A 269 -0.23 -2.19 -25.53
CA TYR A 269 0.98 -1.41 -25.78
C TYR A 269 0.70 0.09 -25.55
N PRO A 270 1.66 0.87 -25.02
CA PRO A 270 2.93 0.42 -24.44
C PRO A 270 2.75 -0.17 -23.04
N VAL A 271 3.54 -1.19 -22.71
CA VAL A 271 3.62 -1.78 -21.36
C VAL A 271 5.05 -1.58 -20.84
N SER A 272 5.21 -0.97 -19.66
CA SER A 272 6.54 -0.68 -19.11
C SER A 272 7.28 -1.92 -18.62
N SER A 273 6.56 -2.91 -18.08
CA SER A 273 7.08 -4.24 -17.73
C SER A 273 5.94 -5.26 -17.83
N PRO A 274 6.16 -6.49 -18.33
CA PRO A 274 5.12 -7.52 -18.39
C PRO A 274 4.51 -7.86 -17.03
N GLU A 275 5.28 -7.73 -15.96
CA GLU A 275 4.88 -8.03 -14.57
C GLU A 275 3.75 -7.12 -14.04
N VAL A 276 3.54 -5.95 -14.68
CA VAL A 276 2.45 -5.03 -14.26
C VAL A 276 1.08 -5.53 -14.68
N ILE A 277 1.03 -6.51 -15.60
CA ILE A 277 -0.22 -7.09 -16.04
C ILE A 277 -0.58 -8.25 -15.11
N PRO A 278 -1.69 -8.15 -14.36
CA PRO A 278 -2.09 -9.22 -13.47
C PRO A 278 -2.49 -10.46 -14.29
N GLU A 279 -2.09 -11.63 -13.80
CA GLU A 279 -2.60 -12.91 -14.30
C GLU A 279 -3.43 -13.58 -13.22
N ASP A 280 -4.50 -14.25 -13.63
CA ASP A 280 -5.32 -15.09 -12.77
C ASP A 280 -5.84 -16.30 -13.56
N HIS A 281 -6.92 -16.93 -13.11
CA HIS A 281 -7.54 -18.07 -13.80
C HIS A 281 -8.27 -17.66 -15.09
N ARG A 282 -8.62 -16.38 -15.24
CA ARG A 282 -9.36 -15.80 -16.37
C ARG A 282 -8.48 -15.04 -17.34
N GLN A 283 -7.47 -14.34 -16.84
CA GLN A 283 -6.55 -13.54 -17.63
C GLN A 283 -5.15 -14.18 -17.62
N LYS A 284 -4.66 -14.51 -18.81
CA LYS A 284 -3.31 -15.06 -19.02
C LYS A 284 -2.54 -14.27 -20.05
N ILE A 285 -1.25 -14.06 -19.79
CA ILE A 285 -0.29 -13.57 -20.75
C ILE A 285 0.06 -14.74 -21.68
N ILE A 286 -0.18 -14.58 -22.98
CA ILE A 286 0.12 -15.60 -23.99
C ILE A 286 1.33 -15.25 -24.86
N LYS A 287 1.72 -13.97 -24.91
CA LYS A 287 2.91 -13.50 -25.65
C LYS A 287 3.42 -12.17 -25.08
N VAL A 288 4.74 -12.01 -25.03
CA VAL A 288 5.42 -10.77 -24.66
C VAL A 288 6.48 -10.45 -25.69
N GLU A 289 6.52 -9.22 -26.18
CA GLU A 289 7.46 -8.76 -27.21
C GLU A 289 8.09 -7.44 -26.77
N LYS A 290 9.38 -7.44 -26.46
CA LYS A 290 10.13 -6.21 -26.16
C LYS A 290 10.33 -5.39 -27.43
N GLN A 291 10.07 -4.10 -27.35
CA GLN A 291 10.17 -3.14 -28.45
C GLN A 291 11.48 -2.34 -28.37
N GLU A 292 11.86 -1.69 -29.47
CA GLU A 292 13.08 -0.87 -29.57
C GLU A 292 13.07 0.33 -28.61
N ASP A 293 11.89 0.88 -28.32
CA ASP A 293 11.69 1.97 -27.35
C ASP A 293 11.86 1.53 -25.88
N GLY A 294 12.18 0.25 -25.65
CA GLY A 294 12.32 -0.35 -24.33
C GLY A 294 11.02 -0.79 -23.67
N ASN A 295 9.86 -0.46 -24.24
CA ASN A 295 8.56 -0.92 -23.79
C ASN A 295 8.25 -2.33 -24.30
N TYR A 296 7.14 -2.89 -23.86
CA TYR A 296 6.66 -4.21 -24.25
C TYR A 296 5.31 -4.11 -24.95
N ILE A 297 5.10 -4.98 -25.93
CA ILE A 297 3.78 -5.37 -26.42
C ILE A 297 3.42 -6.68 -25.72
N THR A 298 2.32 -6.71 -24.99
CA THR A 298 1.84 -7.93 -24.32
C THR A 298 0.51 -8.37 -24.92
N THR A 299 0.43 -9.65 -25.30
CA THR A 299 -0.80 -10.29 -25.75
C THR A 299 -1.42 -11.08 -24.61
N LEU A 300 -2.67 -10.77 -24.28
CA LEU A 300 -3.45 -11.39 -23.21
C LEU A 300 -4.60 -12.18 -23.79
N ARG A 301 -4.91 -13.32 -23.19
CA ARG A 301 -6.18 -14.01 -23.37
C ARG A 301 -7.01 -13.84 -22.11
N ILE A 302 -8.20 -13.29 -22.27
CA ILE A 302 -9.17 -13.07 -21.19
C ILE A 302 -10.39 -13.94 -21.47
N LYS A 303 -10.67 -14.86 -20.55
CA LYS A 303 -11.86 -15.71 -20.58
C LYS A 303 -12.86 -15.28 -19.52
N SER A 304 -14.12 -15.27 -19.90
CA SER A 304 -15.23 -15.15 -18.95
C SER A 304 -15.36 -16.44 -18.15
N GLU A 305 -15.86 -16.33 -16.93
CA GLU A 305 -16.28 -17.50 -16.17
C GLU A 305 -17.32 -18.29 -16.97
N PRO A 306 -17.20 -19.63 -17.06
CA PRO A 306 -18.23 -20.43 -17.68
C PRO A 306 -19.56 -20.22 -16.93
N LYS A 307 -20.66 -19.98 -17.68
CA LYS A 307 -22.02 -19.79 -17.11
C LYS A 307 -22.46 -20.96 -16.21
N LYS A 308 -21.86 -22.13 -16.40
CA LYS A 308 -22.01 -23.28 -15.52
C LYS A 308 -20.65 -23.53 -14.86
N MET A 309 -20.51 -23.14 -13.60
CA MET A 309 -19.64 -23.91 -12.72
C MET A 309 -20.27 -25.29 -12.66
N ASP A 310 -19.66 -26.25 -13.33
CA ASP A 310 -20.01 -27.64 -13.17
C ASP A 310 -19.85 -27.96 -11.69
N ARG A 311 -20.97 -28.21 -11.01
CA ARG A 311 -21.04 -28.59 -9.59
C ARG A 311 -20.45 -29.99 -9.34
N THR A 312 -19.92 -30.62 -10.39
CA THR A 312 -19.31 -31.94 -10.33
C THR A 312 -17.94 -31.86 -9.70
N GLY A 313 -17.90 -32.25 -8.43
CA GLY A 313 -16.66 -32.52 -7.73
C GLY A 313 -15.95 -31.25 -7.27
N GLN A 314 -16.47 -30.64 -6.20
CA GLN A 314 -15.53 -30.35 -5.12
C GLN A 314 -14.88 -31.69 -4.78
N LYS A 315 -13.73 -31.98 -5.40
CA LYS A 315 -12.74 -32.80 -4.70
C LYS A 315 -12.70 -32.19 -3.30
N LYS A 316 -12.81 -33.04 -2.29
CA LYS A 316 -12.28 -32.73 -0.98
C LYS A 316 -10.79 -32.48 -1.20
N ASP A 317 -10.43 -31.30 -1.71
CA ASP A 317 -9.14 -30.74 -1.39
C ASP A 317 -9.28 -30.41 0.09
N GLU A 318 -8.88 -31.39 0.89
CA GLU A 318 -8.38 -31.24 2.24
C GLU A 318 -7.09 -30.39 2.23
N THR A 319 -7.02 -29.36 1.37
CA THR A 319 -6.20 -28.20 1.68
C THR A 319 -6.85 -27.61 2.92
N GLU A 320 -6.30 -27.97 4.08
CA GLU A 320 -6.58 -27.35 5.36
C GLU A 320 -6.82 -25.87 5.11
N GLN A 321 -8.02 -25.39 5.46
CA GLN A 321 -8.30 -23.96 5.41
C GLN A 321 -7.22 -23.31 6.26
N ASP A 322 -6.33 -22.57 5.60
CA ASP A 322 -5.22 -21.92 6.29
C ASP A 322 -5.83 -21.13 7.48
N PRO A 323 -5.50 -21.51 8.73
CA PRO A 323 -6.19 -21.01 9.91
C PRO A 323 -6.23 -19.48 9.97
N LYS A 324 -5.27 -18.81 9.33
CA LYS A 324 -5.22 -17.35 9.22
C LYS A 324 -6.48 -16.72 8.61
N TYR A 325 -7.20 -17.44 7.73
CA TYR A 325 -8.43 -16.94 7.11
C TYR A 325 -9.67 -17.12 7.99
N LEU A 326 -9.56 -17.87 9.09
CA LEU A 326 -10.62 -18.06 10.09
C LEU A 326 -10.43 -17.14 11.31
N GLU A 327 -9.30 -16.45 11.41
CA GLU A 327 -9.03 -15.48 12.48
C GLU A 327 -9.88 -14.22 12.32
N GLU A 328 -10.29 -13.65 13.46
CA GLU A 328 -10.92 -12.32 13.48
C GLU A 328 -9.87 -11.22 13.31
N THR A 329 -10.23 -10.18 12.57
CA THR A 329 -9.44 -8.95 12.39
C THR A 329 -10.22 -7.75 12.92
N ALA A 330 -9.57 -6.59 13.02
CA ALA A 330 -10.25 -5.37 13.43
C ALA A 330 -11.32 -4.95 12.40
N GLU A 331 -11.09 -5.27 11.13
CA GLU A 331 -11.95 -5.02 9.98
C GLU A 331 -13.02 -6.12 9.78
N VAL A 332 -12.71 -7.37 10.14
CA VAL A 332 -13.62 -8.53 10.03
C VAL A 332 -13.71 -9.23 11.38
N GLN A 333 -14.58 -8.71 12.24
CA GLN A 333 -14.79 -9.15 13.63
C GLN A 333 -15.70 -10.39 13.69
N SER A 334 -15.31 -11.48 13.01
CA SER A 334 -16.13 -12.69 12.80
C SER A 334 -16.67 -13.34 14.09
N ARG A 335 -16.06 -13.05 15.25
CA ARG A 335 -16.49 -13.55 16.57
C ARG A 335 -17.43 -12.61 17.34
N HIS A 336 -17.79 -11.45 16.77
CA HIS A 336 -18.73 -10.53 17.38
C HIS A 336 -20.13 -11.18 17.48
N LYS A 337 -20.78 -11.06 18.64
CA LYS A 337 -22.06 -11.75 18.92
C LYS A 337 -23.15 -11.44 17.89
N MET A 338 -23.27 -10.19 17.46
CA MET A 338 -24.25 -9.78 16.44
C MET A 338 -23.93 -10.37 15.05
N ILE A 339 -22.65 -10.45 14.68
CA ILE A 339 -22.22 -11.05 13.41
C ILE A 339 -22.50 -12.54 13.43
N GLN A 340 -22.19 -13.23 14.53
CA GLN A 340 -22.50 -14.66 14.68
C GLN A 340 -24.00 -14.94 14.68
N ALA A 341 -24.81 -14.07 15.29
CA ALA A 341 -26.27 -14.21 15.28
C ALA A 341 -26.82 -14.09 13.84
N LEU A 342 -26.44 -13.04 13.11
CA LEU A 342 -26.84 -12.86 11.71
C LEU A 342 -26.33 -13.99 10.81
N ALA A 343 -25.09 -14.43 11.00
CA ALA A 343 -24.53 -15.55 10.25
C ALA A 343 -25.33 -16.85 10.46
N ARG A 344 -25.76 -17.12 11.72
CA ARG A 344 -26.62 -18.27 12.03
C ARG A 344 -27.97 -18.17 11.34
N GLU A 345 -28.60 -17.00 11.39
CA GLU A 345 -29.87 -16.72 10.70
C GLU A 345 -29.77 -16.99 9.20
N LEU A 346 -28.73 -16.47 8.53
CA LEU A 346 -28.52 -16.69 7.10
C LEU A 346 -28.22 -18.16 6.75
N SER A 347 -27.67 -18.94 7.70
CA SER A 347 -27.26 -20.33 7.52
C SER A 347 -28.32 -21.39 7.86
N ALA A 348 -29.49 -20.99 8.38
CA ALA A 348 -30.46 -21.91 8.99
C ALA A 348 -31.03 -22.98 8.03
N ASP A 349 -31.05 -22.72 6.72
CA ASP A 349 -31.81 -23.55 5.76
C ASP A 349 -31.01 -24.71 5.11
N GLY A 350 -29.92 -25.19 5.73
CA GLY A 350 -29.14 -26.31 5.17
C GLY A 350 -28.52 -26.02 3.79
N LYS A 351 -28.34 -24.74 3.46
CA LYS A 351 -27.84 -24.25 2.17
C LYS A 351 -26.42 -24.74 1.89
N SER A 352 -26.11 -24.95 0.60
CA SER A 352 -24.72 -25.16 0.19
C SER A 352 -23.84 -23.97 0.61
N LYS A 353 -22.56 -24.20 0.95
CA LYS A 353 -21.59 -23.16 1.32
C LYS A 353 -21.55 -21.99 0.32
N TRP A 354 -21.69 -22.29 -0.97
CA TRP A 354 -21.72 -21.28 -2.04
C TRP A 354 -22.98 -20.42 -2.03
N GLN A 355 -24.14 -21.03 -1.76
CA GLN A 355 -25.39 -20.28 -1.65
C GLN A 355 -25.35 -19.36 -0.43
N LEU A 356 -24.83 -19.83 0.71
CA LEU A 356 -24.63 -18.99 1.88
C LEU A 356 -23.70 -17.79 1.60
N ALA A 357 -22.60 -18.00 0.86
CA ALA A 357 -21.72 -16.90 0.46
C ALA A 357 -22.42 -15.86 -0.43
N LYS A 358 -23.31 -16.30 -1.33
CA LYS A 358 -24.14 -15.38 -2.15
C LYS A 358 -25.15 -14.62 -1.30
N ASP A 359 -25.79 -15.29 -0.34
CA ASP A 359 -26.78 -14.67 0.53
C ASP A 359 -26.13 -13.61 1.42
N ILE A 360 -24.94 -13.88 1.98
CA ILE A 360 -24.13 -12.90 2.71
C ILE A 360 -23.79 -11.70 1.80
N ASN A 361 -23.34 -11.96 0.57
CA ASN A 361 -23.01 -10.88 -0.37
C ASN A 361 -24.23 -10.01 -0.72
N LEU A 362 -25.38 -10.64 -0.95
CA LEU A 362 -26.64 -9.94 -1.23
C LEU A 362 -27.09 -9.12 -0.02
N TRP A 363 -27.01 -9.67 1.19
CA TRP A 363 -27.35 -8.95 2.41
C TRP A 363 -26.50 -7.68 2.55
N VAL A 364 -25.18 -7.79 2.33
CA VAL A 364 -24.27 -6.63 2.34
C VAL A 364 -24.71 -5.60 1.30
N HIS A 365 -24.98 -6.00 0.06
CA HIS A 365 -25.40 -5.09 -1.01
C HIS A 365 -26.70 -4.33 -0.71
N LEU A 366 -27.62 -4.94 0.02
CA LEU A 366 -28.93 -4.34 0.33
C LEU A 366 -28.91 -3.45 1.56
N ASN A 367 -27.92 -3.60 2.46
CA ASN A 367 -27.89 -2.94 3.76
C ASN A 367 -26.68 -1.99 3.96
N LEU A 368 -25.70 -2.02 3.06
CA LEU A 368 -24.48 -1.19 3.07
C LEU A 368 -24.23 -0.63 1.66
#